data_AF-A0A2V6GLK9-F1
#
_entry.id   AF-A0A2V6GLK9-F1
#
_cell.length_a   1.000
_cell.length_b   1.000
_cell.length_c   1.000
_cell.angle_alpha   90.00
_cell.angle_beta   90.00
_cell.angle_gamma   90.00
#
_symmetry.space_group_name_H-M   'P 1'
#
loop_
_entity.id
_entity.type
_entity.pdbx_description
1 polymer ?
#
loop_
_entity_poly.entity_id
_entity_poly.type
_entity_poly.pdbx_seq_one_letter_code
_entity_poly.pdbx_strand_id
1 'polypeptide(L)'
;MKINKEIRRLSREMVRASFTDGQLDSGKIASLVQSLIAKRPRNYIGILQNYKRLLRLEIERRHARIESASELSAETNSRVLQNLKRK
;
A
#
# COMPACT_ATOMS: atom_id res chain seq x y z
N MET A 1 8.24 14.27 11.08
CA MET A 1 7.01 14.46 11.89
C MET A 1 7.02 13.49 13.07
N LYS A 2 6.77 13.98 14.29
CA LYS A 2 6.64 13.10 15.47
C LYS A 2 5.34 12.31 15.36
N ILE A 3 5.45 11.01 15.06
CA ILE A 3 4.30 10.10 14.97
C ILE A 3 3.93 9.67 16.39
N ASN A 4 2.80 10.15 16.90
CA ASN A 4 2.26 9.68 18.18
C ASN A 4 1.62 8.28 18.04
N LYS A 5 1.25 7.66 19.16
CA LYS A 5 0.68 6.31 19.19
C LYS A 5 -0.65 6.22 18.43
N GLU A 6 -1.48 7.25 18.51
CA GLU A 6 -2.78 7.35 17.84
C GLU A 6 -2.62 7.36 16.31
N ILE A 7 -1.78 8.27 15.77
CA ILE A 7 -1.49 8.36 14.34
C ILE A 7 -1.00 7.02 13.80
N ARG A 8 -0.07 6.36 14.51
CA ARG A 8 0.47 5.06 14.12
C ARG A 8 -0.58 3.97 14.09
N ARG A 9 -1.51 3.97 15.05
CA ARG A 9 -2.55 2.96 15.17
C ARG A 9 -3.58 3.14 14.06
N LEU A 10 -4.16 4.33 13.95
CA LEU A 10 -5.22 4.64 12.98
C LEU A 10 -4.72 4.50 11.54
N SER A 11 -3.51 4.96 11.23
CA SER A 11 -2.96 4.79 9.87
C SER A 11 -2.80 3.32 9.48
N ARG A 12 -2.39 2.45 10.41
CA ARG A 12 -2.27 1.00 10.16
C ARG A 12 -3.62 0.33 10.01
N GLU A 13 -4.61 0.71 10.82
CA GLU A 13 -5.98 0.22 10.71
C GLU A 13 -6.58 0.61 9.35
N MET A 14 -6.38 1.86 8.90
CA MET A 14 -6.79 2.31 7.57
C MET A 14 -6.13 1.50 6.46
N VAL A 15 -4.83 1.22 6.53
CA VAL A 15 -4.13 0.38 5.53
C VAL A 15 -4.76 -1.01 5.47
N ARG A 16 -5.00 -1.65 6.61
CA ARG A 16 -5.65 -2.98 6.66
C ARG A 16 -7.05 -2.96 6.05
N ALA A 17 -7.82 -1.90 6.32
CA ALA A 17 -9.16 -1.72 5.76
C ALA A 17 -9.16 -1.37 4.25
N SER A 18 -8.01 -1.01 3.69
CA SER A 18 -7.88 -0.65 2.27
C SER A 18 -7.74 -1.85 1.33
N PHE A 19 -7.69 -3.06 1.87
CA PHE A 19 -7.55 -4.28 1.06
C PHE A 19 -8.90 -4.88 0.67
N THR A 20 -8.95 -5.39 -0.56
CA THR A 20 -9.99 -6.28 -1.10
C THR A 20 -9.27 -7.44 -1.78
N ASP A 21 -9.61 -8.68 -1.43
CA ASP A 21 -8.99 -9.91 -1.96
C ASP A 21 -7.46 -9.89 -1.93
N GLY A 22 -6.91 -9.33 -0.85
CA GLY A 22 -5.48 -9.23 -0.64
C GLY A 22 -4.77 -8.17 -1.50
N GLN A 23 -5.47 -7.38 -2.32
CA GLN A 23 -4.92 -6.25 -3.08
C GLN A 23 -5.43 -4.91 -2.56
N LEU A 24 -4.67 -3.84 -2.81
CA LEU A 24 -5.11 -2.48 -2.47
C LEU A 24 -6.26 -2.06 -3.39
N ASP A 25 -7.37 -1.67 -2.78
CA ASP A 25 -8.58 -1.24 -3.46
C ASP A 25 -8.65 0.29 -3.46
N SER A 26 -8.53 0.89 -4.64
CA SER A 26 -8.56 2.35 -4.80
C SER A 26 -9.88 2.98 -4.35
N GLY A 27 -11.00 2.27 -4.52
CA GLY A 27 -12.33 2.71 -4.07
C GLY A 27 -12.43 2.76 -2.55
N LYS A 28 -11.94 1.71 -1.86
CA LYS A 28 -11.86 1.70 -0.39
C LYS A 28 -10.92 2.77 0.15
N ILE A 29 -9.76 2.96 -0.48
CA ILE A 29 -8.81 4.02 -0.10
C ILE A 29 -9.50 5.39 -0.18
N ALA A 30 -10.18 5.69 -1.30
CA ALA A 30 -10.88 6.95 -1.48
C ALA A 30 -11.98 7.16 -0.43
N SER A 31 -12.80 6.14 -0.19
CA SER A 31 -13.88 6.18 0.82
C SER A 31 -13.35 6.41 2.23
N LEU A 32 -12.28 5.71 2.63
CA LEU A 32 -11.65 5.87 3.95
C LEU A 32 -11.06 7.27 4.13
N VAL A 33 -10.41 7.82 3.11
CA VAL A 33 -9.86 9.18 3.13
C VAL A 33 -10.99 10.21 3.25
N GLN A 34 -12.06 10.07 2.46
CA GLN A 34 -13.22 10.97 2.52
C GLN A 34 -13.89 10.92 3.89
N SER A 35 -14.10 9.72 4.45
CA SER A 35 -14.68 9.54 5.79
C SER A 35 -13.83 10.20 6.88
N LEU A 36 -12.50 10.08 6.80
CA LEU A 36 -11.60 10.73 7.76
C LEU A 36 -11.62 12.27 7.63
N ILE A 37 -11.68 12.79 6.40
CA ILE A 37 -11.78 14.23 6.11
C ILE A 37 -13.14 14.79 6.57
N ALA A 38 -14.22 14.01 6.48
CA ALA A 38 -15.54 14.41 6.96
C ALA A 38 -15.58 14.49 8.49
N LYS A 39 -15.02 13.49 9.17
CA LYS A 39 -15.02 13.42 10.64
C LYS A 39 -14.05 14.41 11.31
N ARG A 40 -12.97 14.81 10.62
CA ARG A 40 -11.90 15.70 11.10
C ARG A 40 -11.47 15.46 12.56
N PRO A 41 -11.13 14.21 12.95
CA PRO A 41 -10.65 13.95 14.29
C PRO A 41 -9.32 14.67 14.55
N ARG A 42 -8.92 14.77 15.81
CA ARG A 42 -7.63 15.36 16.17
C ARG A 42 -6.50 14.65 15.41
N ASN A 43 -5.51 15.42 14.96
CA ASN A 43 -4.35 14.90 14.22
C ASN A 43 -4.68 14.23 12.85
N TYR A 44 -5.87 14.43 12.26
CA TYR A 44 -6.26 13.77 10.99
C TYR A 44 -5.25 13.99 9.85
N ILE A 45 -4.62 15.17 9.76
CA ILE A 45 -3.56 15.45 8.78
C ILE A 45 -2.35 14.51 8.99
N GLY A 46 -1.94 14.31 10.25
CA GLY A 46 -0.86 13.39 10.58
C GLY A 46 -1.19 11.93 10.29
N ILE A 47 -2.46 11.54 10.50
CA ILE A 47 -2.98 10.22 10.11
C ILE A 47 -2.89 10.04 8.59
N LEU A 48 -3.39 11.00 7.81
CA LEU A 48 -3.35 10.98 6.35
C LEU A 48 -1.91 10.94 5.79
N GLN A 49 -1.00 11.74 6.34
CA GLN A 49 0.40 11.73 5.94
C GLN A 49 1.07 10.38 6.22
N ASN A 50 0.83 9.80 7.39
CA ASN A 50 1.38 8.49 7.72
C ASN A 50 0.76 7.37 6.87
N TYR A 51 -0.55 7.45 6.63
CA TYR A 51 -1.29 6.53 5.77
C TYR A 51 -0.77 6.54 4.34
N LYS A 52 -0.59 7.73 3.73
CA LYS A 52 0.04 7.88 2.40
C LYS A 52 1.42 7.22 2.35
N ARG A 53 2.25 7.41 3.38
CA ARG A 53 3.57 6.78 3.47
C ARG A 53 3.47 5.26 3.53
N LEU A 54 2.53 4.71 4.29
CA LEU A 54 2.36 3.26 4.39
C LEU A 54 1.84 2.65 3.08
N LEU A 55 0.90 3.31 2.39
CA LEU A 55 0.45 2.86 1.07
C LEU A 55 1.60 2.83 0.06
N ARG A 56 2.44 3.87 0.04
CA ARG A 56 3.64 3.90 -0.80
C ARG A 56 4.55 2.70 -0.52
N LEU A 57 4.86 2.44 0.74
CA LEU A 57 5.70 1.30 1.13
C LEU A 57 5.06 -0.05 0.76
N GLU A 58 3.74 -0.17 0.86
CA GLU A 58 3.03 -1.39 0.48
C GLU A 58 3.09 -1.64 -1.03
N ILE A 59 2.93 -0.59 -1.84
CA ILE A 59 3.08 -0.65 -3.30
C ILE A 59 4.52 -1.03 -3.66
N GLU A 60 5.51 -0.35 -3.07
CA GLU A 60 6.92 -0.63 -3.30
C GLU A 60 7.29 -2.07 -2.88
N ARG A 61 6.75 -2.57 -1.75
CA ARG A 61 6.98 -3.94 -1.26
C ARG A 61 6.46 -5.01 -2.23
N ARG A 62 5.40 -4.71 -2.97
CA ARG A 62 4.79 -5.64 -3.95
C ARG A 62 5.32 -5.46 -5.37
N HIS A 63 6.29 -4.56 -5.57
CA HIS A 63 6.93 -4.32 -6.86
C HIS A 63 8.27 -5.06 -6.93
N ALA A 64 8.39 -6.02 -7.84
CA ALA A 64 9.67 -6.68 -8.14
C ALA A 64 10.31 -6.01 -9.36
N ARG A 65 11.52 -5.46 -9.18
CA ARG A 65 12.35 -4.98 -10.29
C ARG A 65 13.33 -6.08 -10.67
N ILE A 66 13.28 -6.54 -11.92
CA ILE A 66 14.16 -7.58 -12.46
C ILE A 66 15.16 -6.90 -13.39
N GLU A 67 16.45 -7.07 -13.11
CA GLU A 67 17.55 -6.55 -13.94
C GLU A 67 18.34 -7.74 -14.49
N SER A 68 18.46 -7.81 -15.82
CA SER A 68 19.17 -8.89 -16.52
C SER A 68 20.17 -8.30 -17.52
N ALA A 69 21.35 -8.94 -17.63
CA ALA A 69 22.42 -8.49 -18.54
C ALA A 69 22.06 -8.66 -20.02
N SER A 70 21.08 -9.51 -20.33
CA SER A 70 20.50 -9.72 -21.67
C SER A 70 18.98 -9.78 -21.57
N GLU A 71 18.29 -9.60 -22.69
CA GLU A 71 16.83 -9.73 -22.73
C GLU A 71 16.42 -11.15 -22.33
N LEU A 72 15.51 -11.23 -21.35
CA LEU A 72 14.96 -12.50 -20.89
C LEU A 72 13.99 -13.06 -21.94
N SER A 73 14.13 -14.35 -22.26
CA SER A 73 13.18 -15.03 -23.14
C SER A 73 11.76 -15.01 -22.55
N ALA A 74 10.74 -15.05 -23.43
CA ALA A 74 9.33 -15.01 -23.02
C ALA A 74 8.97 -16.14 -22.03
N GLU A 75 9.54 -17.33 -22.22
CA GLU A 75 9.35 -18.47 -21.32
C GLU A 75 9.92 -18.20 -19.92
N THR A 76 11.13 -17.63 -19.85
CA THR A 76 11.77 -17.28 -18.57
C THR A 76 10.98 -16.21 -17.83
N ASN A 77 10.50 -15.19 -18.54
CA ASN A 77 9.63 -14.15 -17.96
C ASN A 77 8.33 -14.72 -17.39
N SER A 78 7.66 -15.61 -18.12
CA SER A 78 6.42 -16.25 -17.65
C SER A 78 6.66 -17.08 -16.38
N ARG A 79 7.76 -17.85 -16.34
CA ARG A 79 8.13 -18.65 -15.17
C ARG A 79 8.45 -17.79 -13.96
N VAL A 80 9.17 -16.69 -14.15
CA VAL A 80 9.47 -15.73 -13.07
C VAL A 80 8.19 -15.09 -12.55
N LEU A 81 7.28 -14.65 -13.42
CA LEU A 81 5.98 -14.11 -13.03
C LEU A 81 5.14 -15.12 -12.23
N GLN A 82 5.09 -16.39 -12.64
CA GLN A 82 4.37 -17.43 -11.90
C GLN A 82 4.97 -17.66 -10.51
N ASN A 83 6.30 -17.69 -10.40
CA ASN A 83 6.96 -17.84 -9.11
C ASN A 83 6.73 -16.63 -8.19
N LEU A 84 6.74 -15.41 -8.74
CA LEU A 84 6.45 -14.19 -7.98
C LEU A 84 5.00 -14.13 -7.50
N LYS A 85 4.03 -14.67 -8.25
CA LYS A 85 2.62 -14.74 -7.84
C LYS A 85 2.33 -15.77 -6.74
N ARG A 86 3.19 -16.79 -6.57
CA ARG A 86 3.02 -17.86 -5.58
C ARG A 86 3.55 -17.50 -4.18
N LYS A 87 4.30 -16.41 -4.05
CA LYS A 87 4.98 -15.99 -2.81
C LYS A 87 4.25 -14.83 -2.15
#